data_AF-A0A9W8VA81-F1
#
_entry.id   AF-A0A9W8VA81-F1
#
_cell.length_a   1.000
_cell.length_b   1.000
_cell.length_c   1.000
_cell.angle_alpha   90.00
_cell.angle_beta   90.00
_cell.angle_gamma   90.00
#
_symmetry.space_group_name_H-M   'P 1'
#
loop_
_entity.id
_entity.type
_entity.pdbx_description
1 polymer ?
#
loop_
_entity_poly.entity_id
_entity_poly.type
_entity_poly.pdbx_seq_one_letter_code
_entity_poly.pdbx_strand_id
1 'polypeptide(L)'
;MATPLSALYPIDGEILDIGGSTINLTFVDDQLPKAFAGKGDFPKEVAYTTGMDKWNAIADKSYQTTDEMTIIEATAKQVVQQMKPGTQIVDLGAANSRKFEPYVREFIAQDKYCVYVALDLSHSSLVAHLAKAKATFPGVKCVGLWGSFEQGDEYFKKTRPWARLFLSLGSIFYNAPDTMARARCMEFKGHMSRFDRLIVGQDGPTGAESNQSHAAYQTSEYDAFFTTYLQGLQDYAGIIGANPKTAWTVESKMCQAMHYFDVTANHDMHCNKFNIHVPAGTTYKMFKSWKRYEAEIHQLTWEVGLQIETLGKAEGSGMRQYLIQTFRTEGKQ
;
A
#
# COMPACT_ATOMS: atom_id res chain seq x y z
N MET A 1 19.73 -14.08 -16.53
CA MET A 1 19.29 -15.44 -16.14
C MET A 1 17.88 -15.64 -16.66
N ALA A 2 17.59 -16.78 -17.30
CA ALA A 2 16.25 -17.08 -17.79
C ALA A 2 15.29 -17.17 -16.60
N THR A 3 14.18 -16.45 -16.65
CA THR A 3 13.11 -16.51 -15.64
C THR A 3 12.56 -17.94 -15.61
N PRO A 4 12.45 -18.60 -14.44
CA PRO A 4 11.84 -19.93 -14.35
C PRO A 4 10.44 -19.93 -14.96
N LEU A 5 10.07 -20.98 -15.68
CA LEU A 5 8.76 -21.14 -16.33
C LEU A 5 7.58 -20.95 -15.34
N SER A 6 7.75 -21.26 -14.06
CA SER A 6 6.71 -21.05 -13.02
C SER A 6 6.38 -19.58 -12.79
N ALA A 7 7.35 -18.66 -12.95
CA ALA A 7 7.11 -17.23 -12.77
C ALA A 7 6.37 -16.58 -13.96
N LEU A 8 6.27 -17.26 -15.11
CA LEU A 8 5.45 -16.80 -16.25
C LEU A 8 4.01 -17.33 -16.18
N TYR A 9 3.81 -18.47 -15.51
CA TYR A 9 2.51 -19.13 -15.37
C TYR A 9 2.36 -19.72 -13.95
N PRO A 10 2.15 -18.88 -12.92
CA PRO A 10 2.10 -19.34 -11.53
C PRO A 10 0.98 -20.37 -11.36
N ILE A 11 1.14 -21.38 -10.51
CA ILE A 11 0.07 -22.36 -10.25
C ILE A 11 -0.91 -21.85 -9.18
N ASP A 12 -2.10 -22.44 -9.12
CA ASP A 12 -3.09 -22.06 -8.11
C ASP A 12 -2.61 -22.37 -6.67
N GLY A 13 -2.61 -21.35 -5.80
CA GLY A 13 -2.14 -21.41 -4.41
C GLY A 13 -0.64 -21.20 -4.23
N GLU A 14 0.11 -20.94 -5.29
CA GLU A 14 1.55 -20.68 -5.19
C GLU A 14 1.85 -19.31 -4.58
N ILE A 15 2.86 -19.26 -3.72
CA ILE A 15 3.53 -18.02 -3.31
C ILE A 15 4.85 -17.94 -4.09
N LEU A 16 4.89 -17.01 -5.04
CA LEU A 16 6.11 -16.72 -5.80
C LEU A 16 6.97 -15.73 -5.03
N ASP A 17 8.18 -16.15 -4.72
CA ASP A 17 9.22 -15.22 -4.27
C ASP A 17 9.72 -14.40 -5.46
N ILE A 18 9.30 -13.14 -5.53
CA ILE A 18 9.75 -12.19 -6.55
C ILE A 18 10.93 -11.34 -6.07
N GLY A 19 11.57 -11.77 -4.99
CA GLY A 19 12.68 -11.09 -4.31
C GLY A 19 12.41 -10.84 -2.83
N GLY A 20 11.24 -11.21 -2.31
CA GLY A 20 10.86 -11.12 -0.90
C GLY A 20 11.85 -11.77 0.07
N SER A 21 12.39 -12.95 -0.25
CA SER A 21 13.40 -13.60 0.62
C SER A 21 14.70 -12.83 0.73
N THR A 22 14.98 -11.97 -0.25
CA THR A 22 16.20 -11.16 -0.33
C THR A 22 16.00 -9.73 0.16
N ILE A 23 14.77 -9.34 0.57
CA ILE A 23 14.50 -8.08 1.28
C ILE A 23 15.01 -8.21 2.72
N ASN A 24 16.26 -8.61 2.89
CA ASN A 24 16.95 -8.65 4.17
C ASN A 24 17.24 -7.22 4.65
N LEU A 25 16.18 -6.41 4.78
CA LEU A 25 16.14 -5.00 5.17
C LEU A 25 17.37 -4.19 4.76
N THR A 26 17.97 -4.47 3.60
CA THR A 26 19.25 -3.86 3.23
C THR A 26 19.08 -2.37 2.93
N PHE A 27 17.87 -1.98 2.49
CA PHE A 27 17.48 -0.58 2.38
C PHE A 27 17.42 0.11 3.76
N VAL A 28 17.15 -0.62 4.85
CA VAL A 28 17.19 -0.08 6.22
C VAL A 28 18.61 0.33 6.59
N ASP A 29 19.64 -0.38 6.12
CA ASP A 29 21.04 -0.02 6.38
C ASP A 29 21.44 1.32 5.73
N ASP A 30 20.79 1.70 4.63
CA ASP A 30 20.97 3.02 4.01
C ASP A 30 20.03 4.09 4.62
N GLN A 31 18.77 3.74 4.83
CA GLN A 31 17.72 4.69 5.18
C GLN A 31 17.72 5.06 6.67
N LEU A 32 17.91 4.09 7.56
CA LEU A 32 17.83 4.29 9.00
C LEU A 32 18.89 5.26 9.56
N PRO A 33 20.18 5.18 9.20
CA PRO A 33 21.15 6.18 9.68
C PRO A 33 20.85 7.59 9.15
N LYS A 34 20.35 7.72 7.90
CA LYS A 34 19.91 9.03 7.36
C LYS A 34 18.72 9.58 8.13
N ALA A 35 17.78 8.72 8.52
CA ALA A 35 16.61 9.11 9.31
C ALA A 35 17.01 9.63 10.71
N PHE A 36 17.89 8.91 11.43
CA PHE A 36 18.40 9.37 12.72
C PHE A 36 19.21 10.69 12.61
N ALA A 37 19.87 10.92 11.49
CA ALA A 37 20.56 12.18 11.19
C ALA A 37 19.64 13.33 10.73
N GLY A 38 18.32 13.11 10.65
CA GLY A 38 17.35 14.10 10.18
C GLY A 38 17.41 14.37 8.66
N LYS A 39 18.03 13.47 7.89
CA LYS A 39 18.29 13.60 6.44
C LYS A 39 17.46 12.63 5.59
N GLY A 40 16.46 11.99 6.18
CA GLY A 40 15.60 11.02 5.50
C GLY A 40 14.41 10.60 6.35
N ASP A 41 13.55 9.79 5.76
CA ASP A 41 12.40 9.20 6.45
C ASP A 41 12.78 7.86 7.06
N PHE A 42 12.20 7.51 8.21
CA PHE A 42 12.33 6.16 8.76
C PHE A 42 11.67 5.12 7.83
N PRO A 43 12.25 3.92 7.69
CA PRO A 43 11.75 2.87 6.79
C PRO A 43 10.41 2.31 7.28
N LYS A 44 9.31 2.68 6.61
CA LYS A 44 7.95 2.24 6.96
C LYS A 44 7.77 0.73 6.84
N GLU A 45 8.55 0.11 5.98
CA GLU A 45 8.62 -1.33 5.75
C GLU A 45 8.94 -2.11 7.04
N VAL A 46 9.73 -1.52 7.96
CA VAL A 46 9.97 -2.12 9.28
C VAL A 46 8.65 -2.26 10.04
N ALA A 47 7.78 -1.25 9.99
CA ALA A 47 6.48 -1.29 10.67
C ALA A 47 5.59 -2.44 10.17
N TYR A 48 5.68 -2.76 8.88
CA TYR A 48 4.91 -3.86 8.28
C TYR A 48 5.56 -5.22 8.45
N THR A 49 6.90 -5.32 8.46
CA THR A 49 7.59 -6.60 8.64
C THR A 49 7.61 -7.07 10.10
N THR A 50 7.64 -6.13 11.06
CA THR A 50 7.60 -6.48 12.50
C THR A 50 6.21 -6.37 13.12
N GLY A 51 5.30 -5.58 12.53
CA GLY A 51 4.01 -5.22 13.11
C GLY A 51 2.80 -5.45 12.21
N MET A 52 2.86 -6.39 11.24
CA MET A 52 1.75 -6.64 10.31
C MET A 52 0.44 -6.98 11.02
N ASP A 53 0.47 -7.72 12.11
CA ASP A 53 -0.73 -8.04 12.89
C ASP A 53 -1.36 -6.78 13.52
N LYS A 54 -0.54 -5.81 13.94
CA LYS A 54 -1.02 -4.51 14.42
C LYS A 54 -1.58 -3.66 13.28
N TRP A 55 -0.93 -3.68 12.12
CA TRP A 55 -1.46 -3.02 10.92
C TRP A 55 -2.81 -3.59 10.51
N ASN A 56 -2.96 -4.92 10.51
CA ASN A 56 -4.22 -5.59 10.21
C ASN A 56 -5.34 -5.17 11.18
N ALA A 57 -5.02 -5.02 12.48
CA ALA A 57 -5.97 -4.53 13.48
C ALA A 57 -6.40 -3.07 13.22
N ILE A 58 -5.48 -2.20 12.77
CA ILE A 58 -5.81 -0.84 12.32
C ILE A 58 -6.71 -0.90 11.09
N ALA A 59 -6.31 -1.66 10.07
CA ALA A 59 -7.01 -1.74 8.79
C ALA A 59 -8.44 -2.25 8.95
N ASP A 60 -8.67 -3.25 9.81
CA ASP A 60 -9.99 -3.83 10.08
C ASP A 60 -10.96 -2.84 10.76
N LYS A 61 -10.45 -1.80 11.43
CA LYS A 61 -11.26 -0.79 12.16
C LYS A 61 -11.25 0.59 11.51
N SER A 62 -10.46 0.78 10.47
CA SER A 62 -10.27 2.08 9.83
C SER A 62 -11.52 2.50 9.06
N TYR A 63 -11.96 3.75 9.25
CA TYR A 63 -13.02 4.34 8.42
C TYR A 63 -12.64 4.31 6.93
N GLN A 64 -11.36 4.46 6.59
CA GLN A 64 -10.92 4.39 5.19
C GLN A 64 -11.20 3.01 4.59
N THR A 65 -11.20 1.95 5.40
CA THR A 65 -11.55 0.61 4.94
C THR A 65 -13.04 0.47 4.70
N THR A 66 -13.88 0.91 5.64
CA THR A 66 -15.35 0.82 5.51
C THR A 66 -15.89 1.71 4.41
N ASP A 67 -15.36 2.92 4.30
CA ASP A 67 -15.81 3.93 3.35
C ASP A 67 -15.42 3.57 1.94
N GLU A 68 -14.18 3.09 1.75
CA GLU A 68 -13.74 2.59 0.45
C GLU A 68 -14.53 1.35 0.02
N MET A 69 -14.86 0.45 0.96
CA MET A 69 -15.70 -0.71 0.67
C MET A 69 -17.07 -0.29 0.12
N THR A 70 -17.71 0.71 0.74
CA THR A 70 -19.00 1.24 0.27
C THR A 70 -18.92 1.70 -1.18
N ILE A 71 -17.83 2.38 -1.56
CA ILE A 71 -17.63 2.84 -2.95
C ILE A 71 -17.37 1.64 -3.88
N ILE A 72 -16.56 0.67 -3.45
CA ILE A 72 -16.27 -0.55 -4.22
C ILE A 72 -17.56 -1.31 -4.51
N GLU A 73 -18.39 -1.55 -3.50
CA GLU A 73 -19.65 -2.30 -3.64
C GLU A 73 -20.61 -1.60 -4.62
N ALA A 74 -20.65 -0.27 -4.62
CA ALA A 74 -21.48 0.50 -5.53
C ALA A 74 -20.97 0.50 -6.99
N THR A 75 -19.68 0.28 -7.23
CA THR A 75 -19.03 0.55 -8.53
C THR A 75 -18.40 -0.67 -9.20
N ALA A 76 -18.11 -1.74 -8.45
CA ALA A 76 -17.39 -2.92 -8.92
C ALA A 76 -18.04 -3.55 -10.17
N LYS A 77 -19.37 -3.60 -10.21
CA LYS A 77 -20.12 -4.12 -11.36
C LYS A 77 -19.75 -3.41 -12.66
N GLN A 78 -19.76 -2.09 -12.64
CA GLN A 78 -19.48 -1.24 -13.81
C GLN A 78 -18.01 -1.34 -14.23
N VAL A 79 -17.09 -1.40 -13.26
CA VAL A 79 -15.67 -1.63 -13.53
C VAL A 79 -15.49 -2.97 -14.25
N VAL A 80 -16.04 -4.06 -13.70
CA VAL A 80 -15.87 -5.42 -14.23
C VAL A 80 -16.55 -5.59 -15.59
N GLN A 81 -17.65 -4.88 -15.87
CA GLN A 81 -18.29 -4.90 -17.20
C GLN A 81 -17.31 -4.55 -18.32
N GLN A 82 -16.38 -3.63 -18.07
CA GLN A 82 -15.38 -3.18 -19.03
C GLN A 82 -14.17 -4.13 -19.16
N MET A 83 -13.98 -5.03 -18.18
CA MET A 83 -12.86 -5.96 -18.14
C MET A 83 -13.08 -7.20 -19.01
N LYS A 84 -11.97 -7.81 -19.45
CA LYS A 84 -11.98 -9.04 -20.27
C LYS A 84 -12.03 -10.29 -19.39
N PRO A 85 -12.68 -11.39 -19.83
CA PRO A 85 -12.45 -12.69 -19.23
C PRO A 85 -10.95 -13.02 -19.22
N GLY A 86 -10.48 -13.64 -18.13
CA GLY A 86 -9.07 -13.93 -17.89
C GLY A 86 -8.25 -12.76 -17.34
N THR A 87 -8.91 -11.67 -16.93
CA THR A 87 -8.23 -10.56 -16.24
C THR A 87 -7.57 -11.06 -14.95
N GLN A 88 -6.32 -10.65 -14.71
CA GLN A 88 -5.67 -10.82 -13.42
C GLN A 88 -5.97 -9.60 -12.53
N ILE A 89 -6.61 -9.83 -11.39
CA ILE A 89 -6.84 -8.81 -10.36
C ILE A 89 -5.60 -8.78 -9.48
N VAL A 90 -4.80 -7.72 -9.58
CA VAL A 90 -3.52 -7.58 -8.89
C VAL A 90 -3.68 -6.63 -7.71
N ASP A 91 -3.66 -7.15 -6.50
CA ASP A 91 -3.85 -6.40 -5.25
C ASP A 91 -2.51 -6.03 -4.62
N LEU A 92 -2.21 -4.74 -4.61
CA LEU A 92 -0.92 -4.18 -4.24
C LEU A 92 -0.91 -3.83 -2.75
N GLY A 93 -0.16 -4.58 -1.95
CA GLY A 93 -0.16 -4.43 -0.49
C GLY A 93 -1.39 -5.09 0.10
N ALA A 94 -1.58 -6.37 -0.24
CA ALA A 94 -2.82 -7.10 0.02
C ALA A 94 -3.08 -7.31 1.52
N ALA A 95 -2.06 -7.40 2.37
CA ALA A 95 -2.15 -7.60 3.81
C ALA A 95 -3.21 -8.64 4.21
N ASN A 96 -4.29 -8.22 4.87
CA ASN A 96 -5.50 -9.02 5.15
C ASN A 96 -6.76 -8.47 4.44
N SER A 97 -6.57 -7.71 3.36
CA SER A 97 -7.59 -6.92 2.67
C SER A 97 -8.74 -7.77 2.13
N ARG A 98 -9.97 -7.36 2.41
CA ARG A 98 -11.19 -7.92 1.80
C ARG A 98 -11.68 -7.09 0.61
N LYS A 99 -10.96 -6.03 0.24
CA LYS A 99 -11.40 -5.03 -0.75
C LYS A 99 -11.40 -5.55 -2.18
N PHE A 100 -10.67 -6.62 -2.47
CA PHE A 100 -10.69 -7.27 -3.79
C PHE A 100 -11.97 -8.11 -4.02
N GLU A 101 -12.62 -8.57 -2.94
CA GLU A 101 -13.70 -9.56 -3.02
C GLU A 101 -14.88 -9.12 -3.89
N PRO A 102 -15.38 -7.87 -3.83
CA PRO A 102 -16.51 -7.45 -4.67
C PRO A 102 -16.18 -7.52 -6.16
N TYR A 103 -14.94 -7.22 -6.56
CA TYR A 103 -14.52 -7.37 -7.96
C TYR A 103 -14.56 -8.83 -8.38
N VAL A 104 -14.03 -9.76 -7.57
CA VAL A 104 -14.07 -11.20 -7.87
C VAL A 104 -15.52 -11.70 -8.00
N ARG A 105 -16.41 -11.29 -7.07
CA ARG A 105 -17.84 -11.63 -7.13
C ARG A 105 -18.49 -11.14 -8.41
N GLU A 106 -18.16 -9.93 -8.85
CA GLU A 106 -18.67 -9.35 -10.10
C GLU A 106 -18.11 -10.05 -11.35
N PHE A 107 -16.87 -10.53 -11.33
CA PHE A 107 -16.35 -11.37 -12.42
C PHE A 107 -17.16 -12.66 -12.54
N ILE A 108 -17.41 -13.35 -11.42
CA ILE A 108 -18.22 -14.57 -11.36
C ILE A 108 -19.67 -14.30 -11.82
N ALA A 109 -20.30 -13.24 -11.29
CA ALA A 109 -21.69 -12.88 -11.60
C ALA A 109 -21.90 -12.53 -13.09
N GLN A 110 -20.84 -12.08 -13.77
CA GLN A 110 -20.85 -11.73 -15.19
C GLN A 110 -20.32 -12.86 -16.09
N ASP A 111 -20.15 -14.08 -15.56
CA ASP A 111 -19.61 -15.26 -16.26
C ASP A 111 -18.23 -15.01 -16.89
N LYS A 112 -17.38 -14.26 -16.17
CA LYS A 112 -16.00 -13.98 -16.57
C LYS A 112 -15.05 -14.66 -15.60
N TYR A 113 -14.24 -15.59 -16.08
CA TYR A 113 -13.15 -16.14 -15.27
C TYR A 113 -12.11 -15.04 -14.97
N CYS A 114 -11.49 -15.08 -13.80
CA CYS A 114 -10.42 -14.19 -13.38
C CYS A 114 -9.35 -14.94 -12.57
N VAL A 115 -8.21 -14.30 -12.34
CA VAL A 115 -7.16 -14.77 -11.44
C VAL A 115 -6.93 -13.70 -10.39
N TYR A 116 -6.92 -14.06 -9.11
CA TYR A 116 -6.54 -13.14 -8.04
C TYR A 116 -5.04 -13.27 -7.77
N VAL A 117 -4.34 -12.13 -7.73
CA VAL A 117 -2.91 -12.03 -7.51
C VAL A 117 -2.67 -11.05 -6.37
N ALA A 118 -2.25 -11.53 -5.20
CA ALA A 118 -1.94 -10.71 -4.05
C ALA A 118 -0.43 -10.43 -3.99
N LEU A 119 -0.02 -9.15 -3.91
CA LEU A 119 1.37 -8.74 -3.68
C LEU A 119 1.51 -8.23 -2.25
N ASP A 120 2.46 -8.79 -1.48
CA ASP A 120 2.77 -8.27 -0.15
C ASP A 120 4.22 -8.52 0.27
N LEU A 121 4.71 -7.64 1.15
CA LEU A 121 6.03 -7.69 1.75
C LEU A 121 6.13 -8.78 2.82
N SER A 122 5.06 -8.98 3.60
CA SER A 122 5.01 -9.93 4.71
C SER A 122 4.62 -11.32 4.23
N HIS A 123 5.60 -12.23 4.15
CA HIS A 123 5.36 -13.61 3.70
C HIS A 123 4.28 -14.33 4.52
N SER A 124 4.33 -14.24 5.85
CA SER A 124 3.37 -14.92 6.72
C SER A 124 1.95 -14.36 6.55
N SER A 125 1.81 -13.05 6.40
CA SER A 125 0.52 -12.41 6.10
C SER A 125 0.00 -12.85 4.73
N LEU A 126 0.87 -12.85 3.71
CA LEU A 126 0.50 -13.25 2.36
C LEU A 126 0.02 -14.70 2.28
N VAL A 127 0.71 -15.63 2.98
CA VAL A 127 0.29 -17.05 3.08
C VAL A 127 -1.09 -17.16 3.71
N ALA A 128 -1.31 -16.49 4.84
CA ALA A 128 -2.60 -16.52 5.54
C ALA A 128 -3.72 -15.89 4.70
N HIS A 129 -3.42 -14.81 3.99
CA HIS A 129 -4.34 -14.10 3.12
C HIS A 129 -4.74 -14.95 1.90
N LEU A 130 -3.78 -15.57 1.23
CA LEU A 130 -4.05 -16.42 0.08
C LEU A 130 -4.91 -17.63 0.45
N ALA A 131 -4.65 -18.25 1.61
CA ALA A 131 -5.47 -19.34 2.12
C ALA A 131 -6.93 -18.91 2.33
N LYS A 132 -7.17 -17.71 2.90
CA LYS A 132 -8.51 -17.14 3.05
C LYS A 132 -9.17 -16.86 1.70
N ALA A 133 -8.46 -16.21 0.77
CA ALA A 133 -8.99 -15.90 -0.55
C ALA A 133 -9.44 -17.17 -1.30
N LYS A 134 -8.67 -18.26 -1.22
CA LYS A 134 -9.04 -19.57 -1.79
C LYS A 134 -10.24 -20.20 -1.11
N ALA A 135 -10.35 -20.08 0.22
CA ALA A 135 -11.51 -20.57 0.94
C ALA A 135 -12.79 -19.80 0.55
N THR A 136 -12.68 -18.48 0.36
CA THR A 136 -13.79 -17.62 -0.07
C THR A 136 -14.19 -17.87 -1.54
N PHE A 137 -13.21 -18.13 -2.41
CA PHE A 137 -13.42 -18.31 -3.85
C PHE A 137 -12.75 -19.59 -4.38
N PRO A 138 -13.27 -20.79 -4.06
CA PRO A 138 -12.61 -22.06 -4.41
C PRO A 138 -12.48 -22.32 -5.92
N GLY A 139 -13.29 -21.65 -6.75
CA GLY A 139 -13.21 -21.73 -8.22
C GLY A 139 -12.31 -20.67 -8.86
N VAL A 140 -11.70 -19.78 -8.08
CA VAL A 140 -10.83 -18.71 -8.57
C VAL A 140 -9.38 -19.08 -8.27
N LYS A 141 -8.55 -19.02 -9.31
CA LYS A 141 -7.11 -19.20 -9.15
C LYS A 141 -6.54 -18.04 -8.33
N CYS A 142 -5.82 -18.36 -7.27
CA CYS A 142 -5.21 -17.38 -6.38
C CYS A 142 -3.69 -17.56 -6.37
N VAL A 143 -2.93 -16.48 -6.56
CA VAL A 143 -1.46 -16.48 -6.56
C VAL A 143 -0.96 -15.41 -5.59
N GLY A 144 0.05 -15.71 -4.79
CA GLY A 144 0.76 -14.70 -4.00
C GLY A 144 2.09 -14.31 -4.66
N LEU A 145 2.43 -13.03 -4.61
CA LEU A 145 3.74 -12.49 -4.97
C LEU A 145 4.37 -11.96 -3.68
N TRP A 146 5.44 -12.59 -3.22
CA TRP A 146 6.18 -12.15 -2.04
C TRP A 146 7.31 -11.21 -2.45
N GLY A 147 7.16 -9.93 -2.13
CA GLY A 147 8.11 -8.89 -2.49
C GLY A 147 7.67 -7.47 -2.13
N SER A 148 8.56 -6.52 -2.38
CA SER A 148 8.29 -5.08 -2.32
C SER A 148 7.50 -4.59 -3.54
N PHE A 149 7.05 -3.34 -3.52
CA PHE A 149 6.40 -2.74 -4.68
C PHE A 149 7.36 -2.61 -5.87
N GLU A 150 8.61 -2.23 -5.63
CA GLU A 150 9.64 -2.09 -6.66
C GLU A 150 9.93 -3.43 -7.34
N GLN A 151 9.97 -4.52 -6.57
CA GLN A 151 10.09 -5.87 -7.13
C GLN A 151 8.83 -6.30 -7.89
N GLY A 152 7.66 -5.90 -7.41
CA GLY A 152 6.39 -6.03 -8.13
C GLY A 152 6.44 -5.33 -9.49
N ASP A 153 6.95 -4.11 -9.55
CA ASP A 153 7.07 -3.33 -10.79
C ASP A 153 8.00 -4.01 -11.81
N GLU A 154 9.11 -4.59 -11.35
CA GLU A 154 9.98 -5.43 -12.19
C GLU A 154 9.29 -6.70 -12.67
N TYR A 155 8.48 -7.33 -11.82
CA TYR A 155 7.66 -8.49 -12.19
C TYR A 155 6.60 -8.11 -13.24
N PHE A 156 5.91 -6.97 -13.10
CA PHE A 156 4.87 -6.50 -14.03
C PHE A 156 5.41 -6.04 -15.39
N LYS A 157 6.68 -5.63 -15.46
CA LYS A 157 7.36 -5.35 -16.74
C LYS A 157 7.63 -6.64 -17.50
N LYS A 158 8.03 -7.71 -16.79
CA LYS A 158 8.36 -9.03 -17.35
C LYS A 158 7.13 -9.86 -17.69
N THR A 159 6.06 -9.72 -16.91
CA THR A 159 4.80 -10.44 -17.09
C THR A 159 3.75 -9.52 -17.69
N ARG A 160 3.28 -9.87 -18.89
CA ARG A 160 2.25 -9.10 -19.62
C ARG A 160 1.08 -10.02 -19.99
N PRO A 161 0.25 -10.40 -19.00
CA PRO A 161 -0.99 -11.11 -19.30
C PRO A 161 -1.89 -10.23 -20.17
N TRP A 162 -2.93 -10.83 -20.75
CA TRP A 162 -3.84 -10.16 -21.68
C TRP A 162 -4.54 -8.92 -21.09
N ALA A 163 -4.95 -8.99 -19.82
CA ALA A 163 -5.60 -7.88 -19.12
C ALA A 163 -5.34 -7.96 -17.60
N ARG A 164 -5.19 -6.80 -16.95
CA ARG A 164 -5.03 -6.66 -15.51
C ARG A 164 -5.96 -5.60 -14.93
N LEU A 165 -6.46 -5.88 -13.74
CA LEU A 165 -7.09 -4.90 -12.86
C LEU A 165 -6.16 -4.72 -11.66
N PHE A 166 -5.32 -3.69 -11.68
CA PHE A 166 -4.50 -3.34 -10.53
C PHE A 166 -5.37 -2.66 -9.47
N LEU A 167 -5.16 -3.03 -8.21
CA LEU A 167 -5.82 -2.44 -7.06
C LEU A 167 -4.73 -1.84 -6.16
N SER A 168 -4.74 -0.52 -6.01
CA SER A 168 -3.93 0.21 -5.04
C SER A 168 -4.86 0.91 -4.06
N LEU A 169 -5.32 0.16 -3.07
CA LEU A 169 -6.42 0.55 -2.19
C LEU A 169 -5.90 1.08 -0.86
N GLY A 170 -6.76 1.70 -0.05
CA GLY A 170 -6.39 2.18 1.28
C GLY A 170 -5.45 3.39 1.28
N SER A 171 -5.53 4.25 0.27
CA SER A 171 -4.81 5.53 0.23
C SER A 171 -3.28 5.41 0.20
N ILE A 172 -2.75 4.38 -0.47
CA ILE A 172 -1.29 4.15 -0.58
C ILE A 172 -0.66 4.73 -1.86
N PHE A 173 -1.40 4.83 -2.97
CA PHE A 173 -0.83 5.13 -4.29
C PHE A 173 -0.23 6.54 -4.37
N TYR A 174 -0.98 7.53 -3.85
CA TYR A 174 -0.54 8.92 -3.84
C TYR A 174 -0.02 9.37 -2.46
N ASN A 175 0.37 8.41 -1.61
CA ASN A 175 0.87 8.65 -0.26
C ASN A 175 2.33 9.14 -0.22
N ALA A 176 2.64 10.19 -0.98
CA ALA A 176 3.99 10.72 -1.13
C ALA A 176 3.93 12.20 -1.55
N PRO A 177 5.05 12.94 -1.52
CA PRO A 177 5.17 14.24 -2.18
C PRO A 177 4.87 14.18 -3.69
N ASP A 178 4.54 15.31 -4.29
CA ASP A 178 4.06 15.40 -5.69
C ASP A 178 5.01 14.76 -6.71
N THR A 179 6.32 14.99 -6.55
CA THR A 179 7.32 14.42 -7.46
C THR A 179 7.34 12.90 -7.43
N MET A 180 7.16 12.30 -6.26
CA MET A 180 7.11 10.85 -6.07
C MET A 180 5.79 10.27 -6.55
N ALA A 181 4.67 10.92 -6.24
CA ALA A 181 3.35 10.54 -6.77
C ALA A 181 3.33 10.55 -8.30
N ARG A 182 3.90 11.60 -8.92
CA ARG A 182 4.05 11.70 -10.38
C ARG A 182 4.94 10.59 -10.95
N ALA A 183 6.05 10.28 -10.27
CA ALA A 183 6.92 9.16 -10.66
C ALA A 183 6.16 7.82 -10.60
N ARG A 184 5.33 7.60 -9.57
CA ARG A 184 4.51 6.39 -9.46
C ARG A 184 3.48 6.27 -10.58
N CYS A 185 2.83 7.37 -10.96
CA CYS A 185 1.97 7.39 -12.16
C CYS A 185 2.74 7.04 -13.43
N MET A 186 3.94 7.60 -13.63
CA MET A 186 4.77 7.33 -14.81
C MET A 186 5.18 5.86 -14.89
N GLU A 187 5.52 5.26 -13.74
CA GLU A 187 5.86 3.86 -13.63
C GLU A 187 4.67 2.95 -13.99
N PHE A 188 3.49 3.21 -13.40
CA PHE A 188 2.27 2.47 -13.74
C PHE A 188 1.85 2.63 -15.19
N LYS A 189 2.01 3.82 -15.77
CA LYS A 189 1.81 4.01 -17.21
C LYS A 189 2.69 3.07 -18.03
N GLY A 190 3.94 2.85 -17.63
CA GLY A 190 4.86 1.89 -18.25
C GLY A 190 4.41 0.43 -18.09
N HIS A 191 3.70 0.12 -17.01
CA HIS A 191 3.13 -1.22 -16.79
C HIS A 191 1.88 -1.45 -17.63
N MET A 192 1.01 -0.46 -17.80
CA MET A 192 -0.33 -0.67 -18.34
C MET A 192 -0.39 -0.77 -19.87
N SER A 193 -1.22 -1.69 -20.35
CA SER A 193 -1.73 -1.77 -21.72
C SER A 193 -3.10 -1.09 -21.84
N ARG A 194 -3.68 -1.09 -23.04
CA ARG A 194 -5.07 -0.62 -23.28
C ARG A 194 -6.15 -1.46 -22.59
N PHE A 195 -5.83 -2.70 -22.21
CA PHE A 195 -6.75 -3.60 -21.51
C PHE A 195 -6.57 -3.60 -20.00
N ASP A 196 -5.55 -2.91 -19.51
CA ASP A 196 -5.30 -2.80 -18.07
C ASP A 196 -6.07 -1.62 -17.48
N ARG A 197 -6.46 -1.78 -16.23
CA ARG A 197 -7.04 -0.71 -15.39
C ARG A 197 -6.32 -0.67 -14.07
N LEU A 198 -6.27 0.50 -13.48
CA LEU A 198 -5.79 0.72 -12.12
C LEU A 198 -6.91 1.36 -11.32
N ILE A 199 -7.30 0.70 -10.23
CA ILE A 199 -8.19 1.25 -9.21
C ILE A 199 -7.33 1.83 -8.10
N VAL A 200 -7.56 3.09 -7.77
CA VAL A 200 -6.91 3.75 -6.64
C VAL A 200 -7.96 4.20 -5.65
N GLY A 201 -7.83 3.77 -4.41
CA GLY A 201 -8.49 4.45 -3.28
C GLY A 201 -7.58 5.52 -2.73
N GLN A 202 -8.11 6.72 -2.51
CA GLN A 202 -7.33 7.81 -1.92
C GLN A 202 -8.20 8.66 -1.00
N ASP A 203 -7.65 8.94 0.17
CA ASP A 203 -8.29 9.77 1.18
C ASP A 203 -7.86 11.23 1.01
N GLY A 204 -8.84 12.13 1.00
CA GLY A 204 -8.68 13.57 0.81
C GLY A 204 -9.72 14.37 1.60
N PRO A 205 -9.63 14.36 2.95
CA PRO A 205 -10.64 14.93 3.83
C PRO A 205 -10.53 16.46 3.88
N THR A 206 -11.68 17.13 3.82
CA THR A 206 -11.82 18.59 3.84
C THR A 206 -12.71 19.06 4.99
N GLY A 207 -12.44 20.26 5.52
CA GLY A 207 -13.27 20.86 6.57
C GLY A 207 -13.41 19.95 7.79
N ALA A 208 -14.66 19.60 8.14
CA ALA A 208 -14.95 18.74 9.29
C ALA A 208 -14.39 17.31 9.16
N GLU A 209 -14.24 16.80 7.93
CA GLU A 209 -13.68 15.46 7.66
C GLU A 209 -12.22 15.37 8.14
N SER A 210 -11.46 16.46 8.09
CA SER A 210 -10.04 16.49 8.46
C SER A 210 -9.82 16.18 9.94
N ASN A 211 -10.74 16.61 10.82
CA ASN A 211 -10.69 16.31 12.25
C ASN A 211 -10.93 14.82 12.51
N GLN A 212 -11.89 14.22 11.81
CA GLN A 212 -12.16 12.78 11.92
C GLN A 212 -10.98 11.96 11.39
N SER A 213 -10.40 12.40 10.27
CA SER A 213 -9.19 11.78 9.72
C SER A 213 -8.04 11.81 10.72
N HIS A 214 -7.78 12.94 11.40
CA HIS A 214 -6.75 13.03 12.43
C HIS A 214 -7.07 12.16 13.66
N ALA A 215 -8.33 12.12 14.10
CA ALA A 215 -8.76 11.28 15.22
C ALA A 215 -8.58 9.79 14.94
N ALA A 216 -8.69 9.36 13.68
CA ALA A 216 -8.51 7.96 13.29
C ALA A 216 -7.07 7.42 13.50
N TYR A 217 -6.08 8.30 13.70
CA TYR A 217 -4.70 7.93 14.06
C TYR A 217 -4.44 7.92 15.57
N GLN A 218 -5.45 8.24 16.38
CA GLN A 218 -5.34 8.37 17.84
C GLN A 218 -6.11 7.23 18.52
N THR A 219 -5.70 5.99 18.24
CA THR A 219 -6.32 4.78 18.77
C THR A 219 -5.29 3.87 19.41
N SER A 220 -5.75 2.98 20.29
CA SER A 220 -4.88 1.99 20.93
C SER A 220 -4.20 1.02 19.95
N GLU A 221 -4.80 0.80 18.78
CA GLU A 221 -4.21 0.03 17.68
C GLU A 221 -3.02 0.76 17.07
N TYR A 222 -3.12 2.07 16.87
CA TYR A 222 -1.99 2.89 16.44
C TYR A 222 -0.88 2.95 17.51
N ASP A 223 -1.22 3.04 18.79
CA ASP A 223 -0.23 2.98 19.87
C ASP A 223 0.54 1.64 19.87
N ALA A 224 -0.18 0.53 19.72
CA ALA A 224 0.41 -0.81 19.64
C ALA A 224 1.27 -0.99 18.38
N PHE A 225 0.81 -0.48 17.24
CA PHE A 225 1.56 -0.46 15.98
C PHE A 225 2.85 0.34 16.12
N PHE A 226 2.80 1.56 16.67
CA PHE A 226 3.99 2.38 16.88
C PHE A 226 4.97 1.78 17.88
N THR A 227 4.47 1.16 18.94
CA THR A 227 5.33 0.43 19.88
C THR A 227 6.15 -0.66 19.15
N THR A 228 5.50 -1.41 18.26
CA THR A 228 6.13 -2.50 17.51
C THR A 228 7.07 -1.98 16.42
N TYR A 229 6.70 -0.87 15.76
CA TYR A 229 7.55 -0.20 14.79
C TYR A 229 8.83 0.33 15.43
N LEU A 230 8.72 1.03 16.57
CA LEU A 230 9.86 1.54 17.33
C LEU A 230 10.73 0.40 17.85
N GLN A 231 10.14 -0.68 18.35
CA GLN A 231 10.91 -1.88 18.74
C GLN A 231 11.72 -2.42 17.55
N GLY A 232 11.09 -2.60 16.39
CA GLY A 232 11.76 -3.07 15.18
C GLY A 232 12.93 -2.16 14.79
N LEU A 233 12.70 -0.84 14.75
CA LEU A 233 13.76 0.14 14.45
C LEU A 233 14.91 0.08 15.46
N GLN A 234 14.61 -0.03 16.76
CA GLN A 234 15.62 -0.17 17.82
C GLN A 234 16.44 -1.45 17.65
N ASP A 235 15.78 -2.58 17.38
CA ASP A 235 16.43 -3.87 17.17
C ASP A 235 17.38 -3.81 15.97
N TYR A 236 16.93 -3.26 14.84
CA TYR A 236 17.77 -3.06 13.66
C TYR A 236 18.92 -2.07 13.90
N ALA A 237 18.68 -1.00 14.65
CA ALA A 237 19.69 0.00 15.01
C ALA A 237 20.69 -0.50 16.08
N GLY A 238 20.40 -1.62 16.74
CA GLY A 238 21.17 -2.10 17.89
C GLY A 238 21.06 -1.17 19.10
N ILE A 239 19.92 -0.51 19.31
CA ILE A 239 19.66 0.29 20.52
C ILE A 239 19.29 -0.67 21.65
N ILE A 240 20.09 -0.67 22.73
CA ILE A 240 19.95 -1.61 23.85
C ILE A 240 19.32 -0.90 25.05
N GLY A 241 18.40 -1.58 25.73
CA GLY A 241 17.82 -1.11 27.01
C GLY A 241 16.73 -0.03 26.89
N ALA A 242 16.39 0.41 25.68
CA ALA A 242 15.30 1.35 25.44
C ALA A 242 13.96 0.60 25.32
N ASN A 243 13.04 0.82 26.27
CA ASN A 243 11.68 0.33 26.14
C ASN A 243 10.90 1.24 25.17
N PRO A 244 10.37 0.74 24.05
CA PRO A 244 9.74 1.58 23.03
C PRO A 244 8.54 2.41 23.53
N LYS A 245 7.88 1.98 24.62
CA LYS A 245 6.76 2.71 25.22
C LYS A 245 7.16 3.88 26.09
N THR A 246 8.36 3.85 26.67
CA THR A 246 8.80 4.87 27.65
C THR A 246 10.01 5.67 27.18
N ALA A 247 10.80 5.11 26.26
CA ALA A 247 11.92 5.78 25.61
C ALA A 247 11.48 6.85 24.60
N TRP A 248 10.23 6.78 24.13
CA TRP A 248 9.69 7.69 23.13
C TRP A 248 8.37 8.30 23.58
N THR A 249 8.19 9.58 23.30
CA THR A 249 6.89 10.24 23.30
C THR A 249 6.39 10.31 21.86
N VAL A 250 5.22 9.73 21.58
CA VAL A 250 4.63 9.66 20.24
C VAL A 250 3.39 10.54 20.20
N GLU A 251 3.37 11.54 19.33
CA GLU A 251 2.25 12.48 19.17
C GLU A 251 1.74 12.49 17.73
N SER A 252 0.45 12.20 17.55
CA SER A 252 -0.22 12.30 16.26
C SER A 252 -0.41 13.77 15.86
N LYS A 253 0.10 14.16 14.69
CA LYS A 253 -0.04 15.51 14.12
C LYS A 253 -0.74 15.47 12.77
N MET A 254 -1.48 16.53 12.47
CA MET A 254 -2.01 16.82 11.14
C MET A 254 -1.51 18.20 10.73
N CYS A 255 -0.84 18.29 9.59
CA CYS A 255 -0.43 19.57 9.00
C CYS A 255 -0.93 19.61 7.56
N GLN A 256 -1.88 20.51 7.28
CA GLN A 256 -2.58 20.56 6.00
C GLN A 256 -3.13 19.17 5.63
N ALA A 257 -2.79 18.68 4.45
CA ALA A 257 -3.18 17.37 3.95
C ALA A 257 -2.15 16.26 4.27
N MET A 258 -1.36 16.39 5.33
CA MET A 258 -0.42 15.33 5.73
C MET A 258 -0.57 15.02 7.22
N HIS A 259 -0.97 13.78 7.51
CA HIS A 259 -0.86 13.21 8.84
C HIS A 259 0.58 12.69 9.07
N TYR A 260 1.09 12.76 10.28
CA TYR A 260 2.36 12.15 10.69
C TYR A 260 2.40 12.01 12.22
N PHE A 261 3.44 11.35 12.73
CA PHE A 261 3.73 11.31 14.16
C PHE A 261 5.02 12.06 14.46
N ASP A 262 4.97 12.97 15.42
CA ASP A 262 6.19 13.46 16.07
C ASP A 262 6.60 12.44 17.13
N VAL A 263 7.83 11.94 17.03
CA VAL A 263 8.38 10.92 17.90
C VAL A 263 9.63 11.46 18.58
N THR A 264 9.54 11.73 19.87
CA THR A 264 10.58 12.42 20.65
C THR A 264 11.31 11.44 21.56
N ALA A 265 12.63 11.43 21.52
CA ALA A 265 13.46 10.65 22.44
C ALA A 265 13.36 11.22 23.86
N ASN A 266 12.98 10.41 24.85
CA ASN A 266 12.81 10.84 26.24
C ASN A 266 14.12 10.77 27.06
N HIS A 267 15.14 10.10 26.54
CA HIS A 267 16.48 10.01 27.12
C HIS A 267 17.52 9.77 26.02
N ASP A 268 18.79 9.95 26.36
CA ASP A 268 19.91 9.67 25.45
C ASP A 268 19.96 8.19 25.08
N MET A 269 20.03 7.89 23.79
CA MET A 269 20.16 6.55 23.25
C MET A 269 21.34 6.46 22.30
N HIS A 270 21.87 5.26 22.12
CA HIS A 270 22.95 5.01 21.18
C HIS A 270 22.57 3.91 20.19
N CYS A 271 22.57 4.26 18.91
CA CYS A 271 22.47 3.32 17.82
C CYS A 271 23.85 2.67 17.60
N ASN A 272 24.04 1.48 18.17
CA ASN A 272 25.32 0.78 18.11
C ASN A 272 25.70 0.36 16.69
N LYS A 273 24.72 -0.03 15.85
CA LYS A 273 24.99 -0.50 14.49
C LYS A 273 25.62 0.57 13.60
N PHE A 274 25.14 1.82 13.72
CA PHE A 274 25.58 2.93 12.88
C PHE A 274 26.48 3.93 13.62
N ASN A 275 26.76 3.69 14.91
CA ASN A 275 27.53 4.59 15.78
C ASN A 275 26.94 6.02 15.81
N ILE A 276 25.62 6.11 16.03
CA ILE A 276 24.87 7.38 16.08
C ILE A 276 24.34 7.62 17.50
N HIS A 277 24.64 8.78 18.05
CA HIS A 277 24.01 9.26 19.28
C HIS A 277 22.64 9.87 18.97
N VAL A 278 21.63 9.50 19.75
CA VAL A 278 20.26 10.03 19.69
C VAL A 278 20.03 10.80 21.01
N PRO A 279 20.23 12.13 21.02
CA PRO A 279 20.06 12.92 22.24
C PRO A 279 18.61 12.96 22.73
N ALA A 280 18.43 13.01 24.04
CA ALA A 280 17.16 13.32 24.68
C ALA A 280 16.57 14.63 24.13
N GLY A 281 15.26 14.64 23.91
CA GLY A 281 14.53 15.78 23.32
C GLY A 281 14.58 15.85 21.80
N THR A 282 15.31 14.97 21.11
CA THR A 282 15.29 14.93 19.64
C THR A 282 13.94 14.43 19.14
N THR A 283 13.27 15.22 18.30
CA THR A 283 11.98 14.87 17.69
C THR A 283 12.14 14.50 16.22
N TYR A 284 11.56 13.37 15.83
CA TYR A 284 11.53 12.88 14.46
C TYR A 284 10.11 12.87 13.90
N LYS A 285 9.97 13.27 12.63
CA LYS A 285 8.72 13.15 11.90
C LYS A 285 8.61 11.77 11.26
N MET A 286 7.75 10.91 11.77
CA MET A 286 7.63 9.52 11.35
C MET A 286 6.27 9.21 10.70
N PHE A 287 6.27 8.19 9.83
CA PHE A 287 5.07 7.57 9.25
C PHE A 287 4.12 8.57 8.58
N LYS A 288 4.67 9.46 7.74
CA LYS A 288 3.90 10.46 6.98
C LYS A 288 2.80 9.79 6.15
N SER A 289 1.57 10.27 6.25
CA SER A 289 0.43 9.86 5.46
C SER A 289 -0.14 11.06 4.71
N TRP A 290 0.19 11.18 3.43
CA TRP A 290 -0.31 12.22 2.54
C TRP A 290 -1.76 11.92 2.15
N LYS A 291 -2.60 12.89 2.46
CA LYS A 291 -3.96 13.05 1.97
C LYS A 291 -3.92 13.93 0.74
N ARG A 292 -4.81 13.68 -0.22
CA ARG A 292 -4.80 14.41 -1.48
C ARG A 292 -6.19 14.66 -1.97
N TYR A 293 -6.39 15.86 -2.48
CA TYR A 293 -7.68 16.27 -2.98
C TYR A 293 -7.88 15.81 -4.42
N GLU A 294 -9.14 15.69 -4.80
CA GLU A 294 -9.53 15.16 -6.11
C GLU A 294 -8.93 15.94 -7.27
N ALA A 295 -8.97 17.27 -7.23
CA ALA A 295 -8.41 18.10 -8.28
C ALA A 295 -6.90 17.87 -8.49
N GLU A 296 -6.15 17.71 -7.39
CA GLU A 296 -4.70 17.46 -7.43
C GLU A 296 -4.39 16.09 -8.05
N ILE A 297 -5.14 15.06 -7.65
CA ILE A 297 -4.99 13.69 -8.18
C ILE A 297 -5.31 13.66 -9.68
N HIS A 298 -6.41 14.30 -10.08
CA HIS A 298 -6.80 14.41 -11.48
C HIS A 298 -5.72 15.10 -12.31
N GLN A 299 -5.24 16.26 -11.84
CA GLN A 299 -4.20 17.01 -12.52
C GLN A 299 -2.91 16.20 -12.66
N LEU A 300 -2.39 15.64 -11.56
CA LEU A 300 -1.13 14.90 -11.55
C LEU A 300 -1.19 13.67 -12.47
N THR A 301 -2.31 12.95 -12.46
CA THR A 301 -2.51 11.76 -13.32
C THR A 301 -2.60 12.16 -14.79
N TRP A 302 -3.34 13.23 -15.09
CA TRP A 302 -3.50 13.73 -16.45
C TRP A 302 -2.19 14.24 -17.05
N GLU A 303 -1.38 14.97 -16.28
CA GLU A 303 -0.07 15.48 -16.71
C GLU A 303 0.94 14.38 -17.07
N VAL A 304 0.74 13.17 -16.55
CA VAL A 304 1.52 11.98 -16.91
C VAL A 304 0.99 11.31 -18.18
N GLY A 305 -0.13 11.76 -18.72
CA GLY A 305 -0.78 11.19 -19.90
C GLY A 305 -1.48 9.87 -19.58
N LEU A 306 -2.15 9.82 -18.42
CA LEU A 306 -3.13 8.80 -18.07
C LEU A 306 -4.53 9.42 -18.00
N GLN A 307 -5.55 8.65 -18.36
CA GLN A 307 -6.93 9.02 -18.13
C GLN A 307 -7.33 8.63 -16.71
N ILE A 308 -8.16 9.45 -16.08
CA ILE A 308 -8.65 9.23 -14.73
C ILE A 308 -10.12 9.63 -14.63
N GLU A 309 -10.89 8.83 -13.91
CA GLU A 309 -12.29 9.05 -13.60
C GLU A 309 -12.50 8.83 -12.10
N THR A 310 -13.28 9.70 -11.45
CA THR A 310 -13.74 9.47 -10.08
C THR A 310 -14.93 8.51 -10.12
N LEU A 311 -14.78 7.33 -9.52
CA LEU A 311 -15.87 6.34 -9.42
C LEU A 311 -16.88 6.69 -8.32
N GLY A 312 -16.41 7.30 -7.22
CA GLY A 312 -17.28 7.73 -6.14
C GLY A 312 -16.53 8.36 -4.97
N LYS A 313 -17.31 8.98 -4.08
CA LYS A 313 -16.87 9.53 -2.79
C LYS A 313 -17.81 8.98 -1.71
N ALA A 314 -17.25 8.55 -0.58
CA ALA A 314 -18.04 8.11 0.56
C ALA A 314 -18.75 9.31 1.24
N GLU A 315 -19.94 9.07 1.78
CA GLU A 315 -20.72 10.10 2.45
C GLU A 315 -20.02 10.57 3.74
N GLY A 316 -19.91 11.89 3.92
CA GLY A 316 -19.29 12.47 5.12
C GLY A 316 -17.80 12.17 5.31
N SER A 317 -17.11 11.68 4.27
CA SER A 317 -15.74 11.19 4.35
C SER A 317 -14.86 11.71 3.22
N GLY A 318 -13.55 11.84 3.48
CA GLY A 318 -12.56 12.19 2.46
C GLY A 318 -12.31 11.10 1.42
N MET A 319 -12.75 9.87 1.69
CA MET A 319 -12.41 8.69 0.91
C MET A 319 -13.08 8.71 -0.47
N ARG A 320 -12.26 8.51 -1.51
CA ARG A 320 -12.68 8.41 -2.91
C ARG A 320 -12.05 7.19 -3.58
N GLN A 321 -12.68 6.75 -4.66
CA GLN A 321 -12.09 5.78 -5.56
C GLN A 321 -11.98 6.33 -6.99
N TYR A 322 -10.88 5.99 -7.65
CA TYR A 322 -10.55 6.42 -9.00
C TYR A 322 -10.30 5.22 -9.91
N LEU A 323 -10.76 5.32 -11.16
CA LEU A 323 -10.40 4.44 -12.25
C LEU A 323 -9.37 5.15 -13.13
N ILE A 324 -8.21 4.53 -13.31
CA ILE A 324 -7.11 5.03 -14.15
C ILE A 324 -6.88 4.07 -15.31
N GLN A 325 -6.65 4.61 -16.50
CA GLN A 325 -6.37 3.85 -17.71
C GLN A 325 -5.46 4.60 -18.69
N THR A 326 -4.86 3.88 -19.63
CA THR A 326 -4.11 4.50 -20.73
C THR A 326 -5.06 5.14 -21.74
N PHE A 327 -4.62 6.23 -22.38
CA PHE A 327 -5.35 6.75 -23.54
C PHE A 327 -5.45 5.67 -24.61
N ARG A 328 -6.63 5.58 -25.24
CA ARG A 328 -6.76 4.77 -26.46
C ARG A 328 -5.88 5.44 -27.51
N THR A 329 -4.77 4.80 -27.88
CA THR A 329 -4.14 5.10 -29.16
C THR A 329 -5.15 4.72 -30.23
N GLU A 330 -5.75 5.70 -30.90
CA GLU A 330 -6.43 5.46 -32.16
C GLU A 330 -5.41 4.75 -33.05
N GLY A 331 -5.70 3.49 -33.39
CA GLY A 331 -4.87 2.77 -34.33
C GLY A 331 -4.86 3.57 -35.62
N LYS A 332 -3.68 3.98 -36.08
CA LYS A 332 -3.50 4.12 -37.52
C LYS A 332 -3.79 2.73 -38.09
N GLN A 333 -4.92 2.62 -38.79
CA GLN A 333 -5.30 1.46 -39.57
C GLN A 333 -4.22 1.12 -40.59
#